data_AF-A0A9E2I1H2-F1
#
_entry.id   AF-A0A9E2I1H2-F1
#
_cell.length_a   1.000
_cell.length_b   1.000
_cell.length_c   1.000
_cell.angle_alpha   90.00
_cell.angle_beta   90.00
_cell.angle_gamma   90.00
#
_symmetry.space_group_name_H-M   'P 1'
#
loop_
_entity.id
_entity.type
_entity.pdbx_description
1 polymer ?
#
loop_
_entity_poly.entity_id
_entity_poly.type
_entity_poly.pdbx_seq_one_letter_code
_entity_poly.pdbx_strand_id
1 'polypeptide(L)'
;MTQDTLAGTNTYAYDTANRLTSVDGMTYAWDANGNLLNDGESTYTYNHANRLSSVVGSQSSSSYAYNGMGDRVSQTVDGETTTYTLDTAIGLTQVLFDGENAYLYGLGRIGEQGSGGWTYHHGDALGSVRQLTDESGVVTLVKGYQPYGDVLSSVGSGVSSYGFTGEWTDVSGMVYLRARYLDVGEEYAELQSLSPSITVKSLPTIRRLFNLQGTILYHSDFCIWAIKVINHLIMRNCFGEHVRQSLLGTFSVDENKQRVLMYNIRCSLV
;
A
#
# COMPACT_ATOMS: atom_id res chain seq x y z
N MET A 1 -7.74 -21.97 5.32
CA MET A 1 -6.63 -21.46 6.17
C MET A 1 -7.25 -20.76 7.35
N THR A 2 -6.69 -20.86 8.55
CA THR A 2 -7.21 -20.17 9.75
C THR A 2 -6.15 -19.23 10.32
N GLN A 3 -6.58 -18.17 10.98
CA GLN A 3 -5.73 -17.23 11.72
C GLN A 3 -6.32 -17.09 13.12
N ASP A 4 -5.50 -17.35 14.14
CA ASP A 4 -5.89 -17.13 15.53
C ASP A 4 -5.36 -15.77 16.00
N THR A 5 -6.28 -14.91 16.41
CA THR A 5 -5.99 -13.61 17.04
C THR A 5 -6.38 -13.66 18.52
N LEU A 6 -6.09 -12.59 19.28
CA LEU A 6 -6.63 -12.44 20.63
C LEU A 6 -8.16 -12.32 20.67
N ALA A 7 -8.79 -11.97 19.53
CA ALA A 7 -10.24 -11.80 19.39
C ALA A 7 -10.97 -13.08 18.93
N GLY A 8 -10.26 -14.06 18.36
CA GLY A 8 -10.85 -15.31 17.88
C GLY A 8 -10.11 -15.92 16.70
N THR A 9 -10.70 -16.98 16.13
CA THR A 9 -10.18 -17.65 14.93
C THR A 9 -10.95 -17.19 13.70
N ASN A 10 -10.24 -16.59 12.75
CA ASN A 10 -10.78 -16.24 11.44
C ASN A 10 -10.51 -17.39 10.44
N THR A 11 -11.48 -17.71 9.59
CA THR A 11 -11.43 -18.78 8.59
C THR A 11 -11.43 -18.22 7.18
N TYR A 12 -10.46 -18.63 6.37
CA TYR A 12 -10.26 -18.15 5.01
C TYR A 12 -10.37 -19.29 4.00
N ALA A 13 -11.14 -19.06 2.94
CA ALA A 13 -11.21 -19.91 1.76
C ALA A 13 -10.60 -19.21 0.55
N TYR A 14 -9.97 -19.99 -0.32
CA TYR A 14 -9.35 -19.52 -1.56
C TYR A 14 -9.71 -20.42 -2.71
N ASP A 15 -9.68 -19.88 -3.92
CA ASP A 15 -9.73 -20.67 -5.13
C ASP A 15 -8.34 -21.16 -5.59
N THR A 16 -8.31 -21.90 -6.69
CA THR A 16 -7.07 -22.43 -7.28
C THR A 16 -6.14 -21.36 -7.86
N ALA A 17 -6.62 -20.11 -7.99
CA ALA A 17 -5.84 -18.96 -8.41
C ALA A 17 -5.31 -18.15 -7.21
N ASN A 18 -5.45 -18.67 -5.99
CA ASN A 18 -5.11 -18.02 -4.72
C ASN A 18 -5.89 -16.71 -4.45
N ARG A 19 -7.08 -16.56 -5.03
CA ARG A 19 -7.97 -15.43 -4.72
C ARG A 19 -8.80 -15.74 -3.49
N LEU A 20 -8.99 -14.75 -2.61
CA LEU A 20 -9.81 -14.89 -1.42
C LEU A 20 -11.27 -15.08 -1.81
N THR A 21 -11.89 -16.22 -1.47
CA THR A 21 -13.29 -16.51 -1.81
C THR A 21 -14.22 -16.46 -0.61
N SER A 22 -13.69 -16.54 0.60
CA SER A 22 -14.48 -16.31 1.82
C SER A 22 -13.63 -15.97 3.04
N VAL A 23 -14.17 -15.10 3.90
CA VAL A 23 -13.72 -14.85 5.28
C VAL A 23 -14.89 -15.15 6.21
N ASP A 24 -14.73 -16.10 7.12
CA ASP A 24 -15.74 -16.49 8.12
C ASP A 24 -17.15 -16.75 7.56
N GLY A 25 -17.21 -17.28 6.33
CA GLY A 25 -18.44 -17.58 5.62
C GLY A 25 -19.02 -16.42 4.79
N MET A 26 -18.49 -15.20 4.93
CA MET A 26 -18.77 -14.10 4.01
C MET A 26 -18.09 -14.37 2.67
N THR A 27 -18.83 -14.25 1.57
CA THR A 27 -18.38 -14.66 0.24
C THR A 27 -17.79 -13.50 -0.54
N TYR A 28 -16.68 -13.77 -1.23
CA TYR A 28 -16.02 -12.83 -2.13
C TYR A 28 -16.19 -13.33 -3.58
N ALA A 29 -16.55 -12.42 -4.48
CA ALA A 29 -16.80 -12.73 -5.88
C ALA A 29 -15.78 -12.03 -6.78
N TRP A 30 -15.31 -12.72 -7.82
CA TRP A 30 -14.28 -12.21 -8.73
C TRP A 30 -14.70 -12.43 -10.18
N ASP A 31 -14.28 -11.53 -11.07
CA ASP A 31 -14.40 -11.76 -12.50
C ASP A 31 -13.29 -12.68 -13.05
N ALA A 32 -13.36 -12.99 -14.35
CA ALA A 32 -12.36 -13.81 -15.02
C ALA A 32 -10.98 -13.13 -15.15
N ASN A 33 -10.93 -11.81 -15.04
CA ASN A 33 -9.70 -11.02 -15.07
C ASN A 33 -9.05 -10.87 -13.69
N GLY A 34 -9.66 -11.42 -12.64
CA GLY A 34 -9.14 -11.33 -11.27
C GLY A 34 -9.42 -10.00 -10.59
N ASN A 35 -10.44 -9.25 -11.03
CA ASN A 35 -10.95 -8.11 -10.29
C ASN A 35 -12.02 -8.55 -9.29
N LEU A 36 -12.01 -7.96 -8.10
CA LEU A 36 -13.04 -8.22 -7.08
C LEU A 36 -14.34 -7.58 -7.52
N LEU A 37 -15.45 -8.29 -7.46
CA LEU A 37 -16.79 -7.79 -7.80
C LEU A 37 -17.62 -7.51 -6.54
N ASN A 38 -17.35 -8.26 -5.46
CA ASN A 38 -18.01 -8.12 -4.18
C ASN A 38 -17.12 -8.74 -3.08
N ASP A 39 -17.02 -8.07 -1.94
CA ASP A 39 -16.28 -8.49 -0.73
C ASP A 39 -17.22 -8.92 0.41
N GLY A 40 -18.52 -9.05 0.13
CA GLY A 40 -19.57 -9.28 1.13
C GLY A 40 -20.19 -8.00 1.71
N GLU A 41 -19.59 -6.83 1.52
CA GLU A 41 -20.08 -5.53 2.02
C GLU A 41 -20.34 -4.52 0.90
N SER A 42 -19.38 -4.38 -0.01
CA SER A 42 -19.35 -3.48 -1.15
C SER A 42 -19.43 -4.24 -2.47
N THR A 43 -19.87 -3.55 -3.52
CA THR A 43 -19.82 -4.03 -4.90
C THR A 43 -18.93 -3.15 -5.75
N TYR A 44 -18.20 -3.76 -6.66
CA TYR A 44 -17.15 -3.12 -7.45
C TYR A 44 -17.42 -3.31 -8.93
N THR A 45 -17.28 -2.25 -9.70
CA THR A 45 -17.43 -2.28 -11.16
C THR A 45 -16.19 -1.75 -11.84
N TYR A 46 -15.89 -2.26 -13.02
CA TYR A 46 -14.69 -1.93 -13.77
C TYR A 46 -15.06 -1.50 -15.19
N ASN A 47 -14.33 -0.53 -15.72
CA ASN A 47 -14.48 -0.14 -17.11
C ASN A 47 -13.80 -1.14 -18.06
N HIS A 48 -14.03 -0.99 -19.36
CA HIS A 48 -13.47 -1.87 -20.41
C HIS A 48 -11.92 -1.93 -20.44
N ALA A 49 -11.23 -1.00 -19.78
CA ALA A 49 -9.77 -1.00 -19.65
C ALA A 49 -9.30 -1.62 -18.32
N ASN A 50 -10.15 -2.38 -17.62
CA ASN A 50 -9.84 -3.07 -16.37
C ASN A 50 -9.50 -2.14 -15.19
N ARG A 51 -10.08 -0.93 -15.17
CA ARG A 51 -9.89 0.06 -14.09
C ARG A 51 -11.18 0.18 -13.28
N LEU A 52 -11.06 0.25 -11.96
CA LEU A 52 -12.19 0.39 -11.04
C LEU A 52 -12.99 1.66 -11.37
N SER A 53 -14.24 1.51 -11.81
CA SER A 53 -15.11 2.63 -12.21
C SER A 53 -16.09 3.04 -11.12
N SER A 54 -16.48 2.13 -10.23
CA SER A 54 -17.34 2.47 -9.09
C SER A 54 -17.23 1.44 -7.97
N VAL A 55 -17.38 1.94 -6.74
CA VAL A 55 -17.63 1.16 -5.54
C VAL A 55 -18.95 1.60 -4.94
N VAL A 56 -19.82 0.65 -4.66
CA VAL A 56 -21.09 0.88 -3.96
C VAL A 56 -21.05 0.08 -2.66
N GLY A 57 -20.81 0.77 -1.56
CA GLY A 57 -20.84 0.22 -0.21
C GLY A 57 -22.15 0.53 0.50
N SER A 58 -22.25 0.09 1.76
CA SER A 58 -23.41 0.30 2.63
C SER A 58 -23.60 1.76 3.06
N GLN A 59 -22.49 2.50 3.21
CA GLN A 59 -22.46 3.85 3.76
C GLN A 59 -22.19 4.95 2.72
N SER A 60 -21.48 4.62 1.64
CA SER A 60 -21.16 5.57 0.57
C SER A 60 -21.03 4.89 -0.77
N SER A 61 -21.23 5.68 -1.83
CA SER A 61 -21.03 5.29 -3.22
C SER A 61 -20.00 6.20 -3.86
N SER A 62 -19.02 5.60 -4.53
CA SER A 62 -17.97 6.31 -5.26
C SER A 62 -17.92 5.88 -6.72
N SER A 63 -17.65 6.81 -7.62
CA SER A 63 -17.32 6.53 -9.02
C SER A 63 -16.11 7.33 -9.47
N TYR A 64 -15.39 6.80 -10.46
CA TYR A 64 -14.09 7.32 -10.86
C TYR A 64 -14.00 7.47 -12.38
N ALA A 65 -13.49 8.61 -12.84
CA ALA A 65 -13.18 8.83 -14.24
C ALA A 65 -11.66 8.89 -14.45
N TYR A 66 -11.23 8.39 -15.61
CA TYR A 66 -9.81 8.29 -15.96
C TYR A 66 -9.54 8.90 -17.32
N ASN A 67 -8.36 9.48 -17.50
CA ASN A 67 -7.89 9.90 -18.82
C ASN A 67 -7.49 8.68 -19.70
N GLY A 68 -7.03 8.96 -20.92
CA GLY A 68 -6.55 7.94 -21.86
C GLY A 68 -5.26 7.23 -21.42
N MET A 69 -4.50 7.82 -20.50
CA MET A 69 -3.23 7.30 -19.99
C MET A 69 -3.41 6.40 -18.78
N GLY A 70 -4.60 6.43 -18.15
CA GLY A 70 -4.89 5.62 -16.97
C GLY A 70 -4.97 6.40 -15.66
N ASP A 71 -4.70 7.71 -15.67
CA ASP A 71 -4.74 8.53 -14.46
C ASP A 71 -6.17 8.90 -14.10
N ARG A 72 -6.50 8.81 -12.81
CA ARG A 72 -7.80 9.26 -12.28
C ARG A 72 -7.89 10.77 -12.34
N VAL A 73 -8.83 11.28 -13.13
CA VAL A 73 -9.06 12.73 -13.33
C VAL A 73 -10.22 13.26 -12.49
N SER A 74 -11.13 12.38 -12.04
CA SER A 74 -12.18 12.78 -11.11
C SER A 74 -12.66 11.62 -10.25
N GLN A 75 -13.25 11.98 -9.12
CA GLN A 75 -14.00 11.10 -8.24
C GLN A 75 -15.34 11.76 -7.92
N THR A 76 -16.42 10.98 -7.97
CA THR A 76 -17.73 11.42 -7.49
C THR A 76 -18.12 10.56 -6.30
N VAL A 77 -18.36 11.19 -5.14
CA VAL A 77 -18.82 10.53 -3.91
C VAL A 77 -20.22 11.04 -3.58
N ASP A 78 -21.20 10.14 -3.54
CA ASP A 78 -22.59 10.45 -3.19
C ASP A 78 -23.20 11.65 -3.94
N GLY A 79 -22.80 11.82 -5.21
CA GLY A 79 -23.25 12.90 -6.10
C GLY A 79 -22.31 14.10 -6.18
N GLU A 80 -21.40 14.27 -5.21
CA GLU A 80 -20.44 15.37 -5.19
C GLU A 80 -19.18 15.01 -5.97
N THR A 81 -18.81 15.84 -6.95
CA THR A 81 -17.71 15.54 -7.87
C THR A 81 -16.48 16.40 -7.61
N THR A 82 -15.38 15.73 -7.32
CA THR A 82 -14.03 16.29 -7.23
C THR A 82 -13.30 16.05 -8.55
N THR A 83 -12.76 17.12 -9.16
CA THR A 83 -11.92 17.05 -10.37
C THR A 83 -10.48 17.41 -10.03
N TYR A 84 -9.53 16.60 -10.49
CA TYR A 84 -8.13 16.76 -10.16
C TYR A 84 -7.36 17.50 -11.26
N THR A 85 -6.53 18.46 -10.85
CA THR A 85 -5.42 18.95 -11.68
C THR A 85 -4.21 18.08 -11.42
N LEU A 86 -3.68 17.45 -12.47
CA LEU A 86 -2.61 16.46 -12.36
C LEU A 86 -1.29 17.00 -12.89
N ASP A 87 -0.20 16.71 -12.20
CA ASP A 87 1.14 16.72 -12.79
C ASP A 87 1.39 15.36 -13.43
N THR A 88 1.41 15.35 -14.77
CA THR A 88 1.66 14.15 -15.59
C THR A 88 3.06 14.17 -16.22
N ALA A 89 3.86 15.21 -15.96
CA ALA A 89 5.18 15.37 -16.56
C ALA A 89 6.28 14.57 -15.82
N ILE A 90 5.98 14.13 -14.60
CA ILE A 90 6.88 13.37 -13.73
C ILE A 90 6.56 11.87 -13.76
N GLY A 91 7.50 11.03 -13.34
CA GLY A 91 7.40 9.56 -13.49
C GLY A 91 6.18 8.91 -12.85
N LEU A 92 5.66 9.48 -11.75
CA LEU A 92 4.41 9.05 -11.12
C LEU A 92 3.48 10.25 -11.00
N THR A 93 2.30 10.16 -11.62
CA THR A 93 1.28 11.22 -11.60
C THR A 93 0.96 11.68 -10.19
N GLN A 94 0.94 12.99 -9.98
CA GLN A 94 0.57 13.62 -8.71
C GLN A 94 -0.62 14.53 -8.88
N VAL A 95 -1.44 14.67 -7.83
CA VAL A 95 -2.51 15.69 -7.80
C VAL A 95 -1.88 17.00 -7.33
N LEU A 96 -1.99 18.04 -8.15
CA LEU A 96 -1.59 19.41 -7.82
C LEU A 96 -2.74 20.21 -7.18
N PHE A 97 -3.98 19.87 -7.52
CA PHE A 97 -5.18 20.51 -6.96
C PHE A 97 -6.39 19.58 -7.03
N ASP A 98 -7.21 19.52 -5.99
CA ASP A 98 -8.41 18.67 -5.91
C ASP A 98 -9.74 19.45 -5.93
N GLY A 99 -9.71 20.75 -6.20
CA GLY A 99 -10.90 21.61 -6.10
C GLY A 99 -10.95 22.43 -4.81
N GLU A 100 -10.24 22.01 -3.76
CA GLU A 100 -10.19 22.69 -2.47
C GLU A 100 -8.75 22.98 -2.01
N ASN A 101 -7.86 22.00 -2.14
CA ASN A 101 -6.49 22.01 -1.66
C ASN A 101 -5.51 22.02 -2.83
N ALA A 102 -4.56 22.96 -2.81
CA ALA A 102 -3.39 22.96 -3.68
C ALA A 102 -2.23 22.22 -2.99
N TYR A 103 -1.55 21.34 -3.71
CA TYR A 103 -0.50 20.48 -3.15
C TYR A 103 0.89 20.92 -3.60
N LEU A 104 1.79 21.07 -2.62
CA LEU A 104 3.19 21.42 -2.86
C LEU A 104 4.08 20.18 -2.75
N TYR A 105 4.92 20.00 -3.77
CA TYR A 105 5.88 18.88 -3.85
C TYR A 105 7.32 19.39 -3.98
N GLY A 106 8.23 18.64 -3.36
CA GLY A 106 9.67 18.66 -3.64
C GLY A 106 10.08 17.29 -4.20
N LEU A 107 10.98 16.58 -3.51
CA LEU A 107 11.23 15.16 -3.80
C LEU A 107 10.05 14.25 -3.41
N GLY A 108 9.23 14.72 -2.47
CA GLY A 108 7.95 14.13 -2.08
C GLY A 108 6.97 15.26 -1.72
N ARG A 109 5.75 14.91 -1.28
CA ARG A 109 4.77 15.90 -0.86
C ARG A 109 5.26 16.63 0.41
N ILE A 110 5.21 17.95 0.37
CA ILE A 110 5.62 18.83 1.48
C ILE A 110 4.38 19.26 2.28
N GLY A 111 3.32 19.67 1.60
CA GLY A 111 2.13 20.18 2.25
C GLY A 111 0.97 20.43 1.29
N GLU A 112 -0.16 20.81 1.88
CA GLU A 112 -1.38 21.19 1.20
C GLU A 112 -1.83 22.58 1.70
N GLN A 113 -2.32 23.40 0.78
CA GLN A 113 -2.86 24.73 1.05
C GLN A 113 -4.34 24.73 0.69
N GLY A 114 -5.19 24.83 1.71
CA GLY A 114 -6.64 24.94 1.57
C GLY A 114 -7.15 26.29 2.07
N SER A 115 -8.48 26.37 2.22
CA SER A 115 -9.15 27.55 2.79
C SER A 115 -8.72 27.87 4.24
N GLY A 116 -8.32 26.84 4.99
CA GLY A 116 -7.84 26.93 6.37
C GLY A 116 -6.36 27.29 6.53
N GLY A 117 -5.64 27.54 5.43
CA GLY A 117 -4.20 27.81 5.45
C GLY A 117 -3.34 26.59 5.09
N TRP A 118 -2.08 26.61 5.51
CA TRP A 118 -1.12 25.55 5.21
C TRP A 118 -1.18 24.40 6.21
N THR A 119 -1.12 23.19 5.68
CA THR A 119 -0.89 21.94 6.41
C THR A 119 0.36 21.26 5.85
N TYR A 120 1.34 20.97 6.69
CA TYR A 120 2.59 20.29 6.30
C TYR A 120 2.58 18.83 6.69
N HIS A 121 3.06 17.97 5.78
CA HIS A 121 3.02 16.52 5.92
C HIS A 121 4.39 16.01 6.40
N HIS A 122 4.37 15.20 7.45
CA HIS A 122 5.57 14.56 7.99
C HIS A 122 5.48 13.05 7.82
N GLY A 123 6.34 12.51 6.97
CA GLY A 123 6.32 11.10 6.55
C GLY A 123 7.26 10.19 7.35
N ASP A 124 6.97 8.89 7.34
CA ASP A 124 7.95 7.84 7.68
C ASP A 124 8.84 7.46 6.49
N ALA A 125 9.71 6.46 6.68
CA ALA A 125 10.63 5.99 5.63
C ALA A 125 9.94 5.35 4.42
N LEU A 126 8.68 4.90 4.58
CA LEU A 126 7.86 4.38 3.49
C LEU A 126 7.07 5.52 2.80
N GLY A 127 7.12 6.73 3.34
CA GLY A 127 6.38 7.90 2.86
C GLY A 127 5.00 8.05 3.49
N SER A 128 4.61 7.19 4.45
CA SER A 128 3.31 7.29 5.11
C SER A 128 3.23 8.55 5.97
N VAL A 129 2.15 9.31 5.88
CA VAL A 129 1.98 10.56 6.65
C VAL A 129 1.73 10.23 8.12
N ARG A 130 2.74 10.45 8.98
CA ARG A 130 2.68 10.17 10.42
C ARG A 130 2.23 11.36 11.24
N GLN A 131 2.47 12.59 10.76
CA GLN A 131 2.01 13.80 11.42
C GLN A 131 1.61 14.87 10.42
N LEU A 132 0.71 15.75 10.85
CA LEU A 132 0.41 17.01 10.19
C LEU A 132 0.74 18.17 11.13
N THR A 133 1.28 19.26 10.59
CA THR A 133 1.45 20.52 11.32
C THR A 133 0.82 21.68 10.57
N ASP A 134 0.29 22.66 11.30
CA ASP A 134 -0.20 23.90 10.69
C ASP A 134 0.93 24.86 10.30
N GLU A 135 0.57 26.05 9.80
CA GLU A 135 1.49 27.12 9.42
C GLU A 135 2.37 27.65 10.56
N SER A 136 1.95 27.46 11.82
CA SER A 136 2.70 27.82 13.02
C SER A 136 3.60 26.69 13.53
N GLY A 137 3.60 25.54 12.85
CA GLY A 137 4.36 24.35 13.25
C GLY A 137 3.71 23.56 14.39
N VAL A 138 2.45 23.84 14.75
CA VAL A 138 1.72 23.09 15.77
C VAL A 138 1.26 21.77 15.17
N VAL A 139 1.49 20.66 15.87
CA VAL A 139 1.05 19.32 15.44
C VAL A 139 -0.47 19.22 15.56
N THR A 140 -1.16 19.05 14.43
CA THR A 140 -2.63 18.96 14.34
C THR A 140 -3.13 17.52 14.21
N LEU A 141 -2.26 16.61 13.76
CA LEU A 141 -2.55 15.18 13.64
C LEU A 141 -1.29 14.36 13.95
N VAL A 142 -1.47 13.25 14.65
CA VAL A 142 -0.50 12.14 14.75
C VAL A 142 -1.23 10.87 14.37
N LYS A 143 -0.72 10.14 13.37
CA LYS A 143 -1.33 8.92 12.86
C LYS A 143 -0.35 7.76 12.89
N GLY A 144 -0.87 6.59 13.24
CA GLY A 144 -0.18 5.31 13.30
C GLY A 144 -0.74 4.33 12.31
N TYR A 145 0.13 3.62 11.58
CA TYR A 145 -0.25 2.58 10.64
C TYR A 145 0.29 1.21 11.08
N GLN A 146 -0.52 0.18 10.84
CA GLN A 146 -0.08 -1.20 10.77
C GLN A 146 0.73 -1.45 9.49
N PRO A 147 1.45 -2.59 9.37
CA PRO A 147 2.29 -2.87 8.19
C PRO A 147 1.56 -2.84 6.84
N TYR A 148 0.25 -3.03 6.84
CA TYR A 148 -0.57 -3.11 5.63
C TYR A 148 -1.48 -1.89 5.40
N GLY A 149 -1.36 -0.86 6.22
CA GLY A 149 -2.01 0.42 5.98
C GLY A 149 -3.20 0.74 6.89
N ASP A 150 -3.67 -0.24 7.68
CA ASP A 150 -4.71 0.04 8.69
C ASP A 150 -4.22 1.06 9.71
N VAL A 151 -5.15 1.90 10.16
CA VAL A 151 -4.85 2.89 11.19
C VAL A 151 -4.77 2.21 12.55
N LEU A 152 -3.55 2.14 13.10
CA LEU A 152 -3.27 1.66 14.45
C LEU A 152 -3.65 2.69 15.52
N SER A 153 -3.46 3.98 15.23
CA SER A 153 -3.81 5.07 16.13
C SER A 153 -4.00 6.37 15.36
N SER A 154 -4.86 7.26 15.87
CA SER A 154 -5.04 8.60 15.31
C SER A 154 -5.39 9.56 16.43
N VAL A 155 -4.62 10.64 16.58
CA VAL A 155 -4.79 11.65 17.61
C VAL A 155 -4.72 13.03 16.98
N GLY A 156 -5.66 13.91 17.33
CA GLY A 156 -5.79 15.25 16.74
C GLY A 156 -6.93 15.33 15.72
N SER A 157 -7.10 16.51 15.14
CA SER A 157 -8.22 16.84 14.24
C SER A 157 -7.78 17.26 12.84
N GLY A 158 -6.48 17.27 12.56
CA GLY A 158 -5.98 17.49 11.20
C GLY A 158 -6.49 16.40 10.26
N VAL A 159 -6.88 16.79 9.04
CA VAL A 159 -7.39 15.90 8.01
C VAL A 159 -6.55 16.09 6.76
N SER A 160 -6.24 15.00 6.08
CA SER A 160 -5.72 15.02 4.71
C SER A 160 -6.15 13.73 4.03
N SER A 161 -6.43 13.81 2.73
CA SER A 161 -6.68 12.63 1.88
C SER A 161 -5.46 11.72 1.78
N TYR A 162 -4.28 12.23 2.10
CA TYR A 162 -3.05 11.48 1.96
C TYR A 162 -2.60 10.83 3.27
N GLY A 163 -2.30 9.54 3.19
CA GLY A 163 -2.01 8.74 4.37
C GLY A 163 -0.92 7.70 4.16
N PHE A 164 -1.31 6.42 4.20
CA PHE A 164 -0.40 5.28 4.12
C PHE A 164 0.40 5.32 2.82
N THR A 165 1.71 5.07 2.89
CA THR A 165 2.67 5.15 1.76
C THR A 165 2.67 6.51 1.02
N GLY A 166 2.06 7.54 1.61
CA GLY A 166 1.92 8.85 0.98
C GLY A 166 0.86 8.89 -0.12
N GLU A 167 0.00 7.88 -0.21
CA GLU A 167 -1.01 7.72 -1.25
C GLU A 167 -2.39 8.20 -0.81
N TRP A 168 -3.24 8.48 -1.80
CA TRP A 168 -4.58 9.04 -1.58
C TRP A 168 -5.51 7.95 -1.04
N THR A 169 -6.16 8.20 0.09
CA THR A 169 -7.17 7.33 0.70
C THR A 169 -8.54 7.91 0.39
N ASP A 170 -9.37 7.13 -0.30
CA ASP A 170 -10.72 7.56 -0.67
C ASP A 170 -11.70 7.40 0.50
N VAL A 171 -12.88 8.02 0.38
CA VAL A 171 -14.00 7.86 1.33
C VAL A 171 -14.43 6.40 1.50
N SER A 172 -14.22 5.57 0.47
CA SER A 172 -14.44 4.11 0.53
C SER A 172 -13.47 3.37 1.44
N GLY A 173 -12.43 4.04 1.97
CA GLY A 173 -11.35 3.42 2.76
C GLY A 173 -10.19 2.90 1.90
N MET A 174 -10.38 2.74 0.59
CA MET A 174 -9.33 2.23 -0.29
C MET A 174 -8.25 3.28 -0.57
N VAL A 175 -7.01 2.81 -0.70
CA VAL A 175 -5.85 3.61 -1.11
C VAL A 175 -5.66 3.52 -2.63
N TYR A 176 -5.67 4.67 -3.30
CA TYR A 176 -5.46 4.78 -4.73
C TYR A 176 -3.97 4.74 -5.08
N LEU A 177 -3.53 3.66 -5.73
CA LEU A 177 -2.15 3.41 -6.16
C LEU A 177 -1.97 3.64 -7.68
N ARG A 178 -2.70 4.62 -8.23
CA ARG A 178 -2.74 5.00 -9.66
C ARG A 178 -3.35 3.93 -10.57
N ALA A 179 -2.66 2.81 -10.74
CA ALA A 179 -3.10 1.71 -11.59
C ALA A 179 -4.02 0.73 -10.86
N ARG A 180 -4.03 0.75 -9.52
CA ARG A 180 -4.79 -0.19 -8.67
C ARG A 180 -5.33 0.52 -7.44
N TYR A 181 -6.25 -0.15 -6.78
CA TYR A 181 -6.74 0.22 -5.46
C TYR A 181 -6.28 -0.84 -4.47
N LEU A 182 -5.77 -0.38 -3.34
CA LEU A 182 -5.46 -1.22 -2.20
C LEU A 182 -6.61 -1.07 -1.21
N ASP A 183 -7.23 -2.18 -0.88
CA ASP A 183 -8.12 -2.24 0.27
C ASP A 183 -7.29 -2.46 1.54
N VAL A 184 -7.49 -1.60 2.53
CA VAL A 184 -6.86 -1.65 3.85
C VAL A 184 -7.97 -1.96 4.85
N GLY A 185 -8.22 -3.26 5.02
CA GLY A 185 -9.17 -3.76 6.01
C GLY A 185 -8.42 -4.37 7.17
N GLU A 186 -9.05 -4.45 8.35
CA GLU A 186 -8.43 -4.95 9.59
C GLU A 186 -7.58 -6.21 9.33
N GLU A 187 -6.27 -5.99 9.24
CA GLU A 187 -5.18 -6.94 9.03
C GLU A 187 -4.86 -7.41 7.58
N TYR A 188 -5.53 -6.88 6.55
CA TYR A 188 -5.38 -7.31 5.14
C TYR A 188 -5.20 -6.17 4.15
N ALA A 189 -4.12 -6.28 3.35
CA ALA A 189 -3.91 -5.53 2.12
C ALA A 189 -4.20 -6.42 0.91
N GLU A 190 -5.24 -6.10 0.12
CA GLU A 190 -5.54 -6.79 -1.14
C GLU A 190 -5.64 -5.80 -2.32
N LEU A 191 -5.03 -6.16 -3.45
CA LEU A 191 -5.07 -5.37 -4.66
C LEU A 191 -6.33 -5.72 -5.45
N GLN A 192 -7.15 -4.71 -5.70
CA GLN A 192 -8.48 -4.85 -6.28
C GLN A 192 -8.49 -5.03 -7.81
N SER A 193 -7.33 -5.02 -8.47
CA SER A 193 -7.22 -5.27 -9.91
C SER A 193 -5.83 -5.75 -10.35
N LEU A 194 -5.79 -6.45 -11.50
CA LEU A 194 -4.56 -6.76 -12.23
C LEU A 194 -4.32 -5.77 -13.35
N SER A 195 -3.06 -5.36 -13.50
CA SER A 195 -2.64 -4.42 -14.55
C SER A 195 -2.50 -5.12 -15.92
N PRO A 196 -2.96 -4.52 -17.03
CA PRO A 196 -2.88 -5.10 -18.37
C PRO A 196 -1.46 -5.19 -18.96
N SER A 197 -0.45 -4.59 -18.32
CA SER A 197 0.91 -4.44 -18.89
C SER A 197 2.00 -5.27 -18.22
N ILE A 198 1.67 -6.14 -17.25
CA ILE A 198 2.67 -6.97 -16.58
C ILE A 198 2.73 -8.35 -17.25
N THR A 199 3.54 -8.45 -18.31
CA THR A 199 3.95 -9.76 -18.85
C THR A 199 4.98 -10.36 -17.89
N VAL A 200 4.53 -10.94 -16.79
CA VAL A 200 5.38 -11.76 -15.92
C VAL A 200 5.43 -13.14 -16.56
N LYS A 201 6.50 -13.42 -17.32
CA LYS A 201 6.83 -14.80 -17.69
C LYS A 201 6.93 -15.61 -16.39
N SER A 202 5.93 -16.46 -16.19
CA SER A 202 5.69 -17.34 -15.04
C SER A 202 5.67 -16.63 -13.68
N LEU A 203 4.46 -16.27 -13.22
CA LEU A 203 3.88 -16.58 -11.89
C LEU A 203 2.55 -15.79 -11.79
N PRO A 204 1.39 -16.45 -11.71
CA PRO A 204 0.10 -15.75 -11.67
C PRO A 204 -0.09 -15.05 -10.31
N THR A 205 -0.32 -13.73 -10.38
CA THR A 205 -1.47 -13.01 -9.79
C THR A 205 -1.71 -13.04 -8.27
N ILE A 206 -1.81 -11.82 -7.70
CA ILE A 206 -2.14 -11.44 -6.31
C ILE A 206 -1.25 -12.12 -5.25
N ARG A 207 -0.06 -11.54 -5.01
CA ARG A 207 0.67 -11.84 -3.77
C ARG A 207 0.00 -11.10 -2.62
N ARG A 208 -0.70 -11.83 -1.75
CA ARG A 208 -0.69 -11.49 -0.31
C ARG A 208 0.78 -11.34 0.12
N LEU A 209 1.09 -10.21 0.72
CA LEU A 209 2.25 -10.09 1.60
C LEU A 209 1.91 -10.96 2.83
N PHE A 210 2.33 -12.23 2.81
CA PHE A 210 2.18 -13.07 3.99
C PHE A 210 3.20 -12.62 5.04
N ASN A 211 2.70 -12.26 6.21
CA ASN A 211 3.45 -12.37 7.45
C ASN A 211 3.68 -13.86 7.73
N LEU A 212 4.83 -14.37 7.33
CA LEU A 212 5.61 -15.22 8.22
C LEU A 212 6.97 -14.53 8.39
N GLN A 213 7.07 -13.70 9.42
CA GLN A 213 8.30 -13.08 9.92
C GLN A 213 8.97 -12.06 8.98
N GLY A 214 8.25 -10.97 8.68
CA GLY A 214 8.84 -9.66 8.38
C GLY A 214 9.88 -9.63 7.25
N THR A 215 9.43 -9.57 6.00
CA THR A 215 10.24 -9.08 4.87
C THR A 215 9.30 -8.55 3.78
N ILE A 216 9.42 -7.26 3.44
CA ILE A 216 8.67 -6.58 2.37
C ILE A 216 9.69 -6.02 1.36
N LEU A 217 9.38 -6.07 0.06
CA LEU A 217 10.18 -5.53 -1.05
C LEU A 217 9.47 -4.31 -1.66
N TYR A 218 10.13 -3.16 -1.77
CA TYR A 218 9.80 -2.12 -2.75
C TYR A 218 11.06 -1.42 -3.28
N HIS A 219 10.92 -0.87 -4.49
CA HIS A 219 11.97 -0.36 -5.37
C HIS A 219 12.24 1.13 -5.15
N SER A 220 13.52 1.53 -5.13
CA SER A 220 13.96 2.90 -5.45
C SER A 220 15.38 2.86 -6.04
N ASP A 221 15.67 3.85 -6.89
CA ASP A 221 16.59 3.78 -8.04
C ASP A 221 18.10 3.55 -7.82
N PHE A 222 18.61 3.21 -6.63
CA PHE A 222 20.08 3.16 -6.45
C PHE A 222 20.69 2.04 -5.60
N CYS A 223 19.95 1.05 -5.09
CA CYS A 223 20.57 -0.14 -4.47
C CYS A 223 19.65 -1.38 -4.49
N ILE A 224 20.23 -2.56 -4.72
CA ILE A 224 19.59 -3.86 -4.47
C ILE A 224 20.01 -4.32 -3.07
N TRP A 225 19.07 -4.41 -2.14
CA TRP A 225 19.27 -5.21 -0.93
C TRP A 225 18.37 -6.45 -1.00
N ALA A 226 19.01 -7.62 -1.03
CA ALA A 226 18.33 -8.89 -0.87
C ALA A 226 19.03 -9.66 0.25
N ILE A 227 18.33 -9.91 1.35
CA ILE A 227 18.70 -10.96 2.29
C ILE A 227 17.56 -11.96 2.27
N LYS A 228 17.82 -13.14 1.70
CA LYS A 228 16.93 -14.29 1.83
C LYS A 228 17.74 -15.54 2.09
N VAL A 229 17.35 -16.24 3.14
CA VAL A 229 18.03 -17.42 3.65
C VAL A 229 17.31 -18.67 3.14
N ILE A 230 18.05 -19.43 2.30
CA ILE A 230 17.99 -20.88 2.04
C ILE A 230 16.87 -21.35 1.06
N ASN A 231 17.13 -22.10 -0.02
CA ASN A 231 18.28 -22.92 -0.45
C ASN A 231 18.87 -22.44 -1.79
N HIS A 232 20.21 -22.35 -1.86
CA HIS A 232 21.07 -21.82 -2.93
C HIS A 232 21.08 -20.28 -3.14
N LEU A 233 22.18 -19.67 -2.70
CA LEU A 233 22.54 -18.27 -2.91
C LEU A 233 23.44 -18.16 -4.15
N ILE A 234 23.06 -17.37 -5.15
CA ILE A 234 23.97 -16.85 -6.17
C ILE A 234 24.12 -15.36 -5.92
N MET A 235 25.26 -14.93 -5.37
CA MET A 235 25.63 -13.51 -5.29
C MET A 235 26.31 -13.07 -6.59
N ARG A 236 25.87 -11.94 -7.19
CA ARG A 236 26.68 -11.14 -8.11
C ARG A 236 26.87 -9.75 -7.51
N ASN A 237 28.11 -9.26 -7.56
CA ASN A 237 28.60 -8.02 -6.97
C ASN A 237 27.84 -6.77 -7.48
N CYS A 238 27.59 -5.82 -6.56
CA CYS A 238 27.33 -4.42 -6.91
C CYS A 238 28.64 -3.63 -6.78
N PHE A 239 28.99 -2.89 -7.83
CA PHE A 239 30.06 -1.89 -7.83
C PHE A 239 29.44 -0.51 -7.58
N GLY A 240 30.00 0.24 -6.62
CA GLY A 240 29.71 1.65 -6.34
C GLY A 240 30.58 2.12 -5.16
N GLU A 241 31.35 3.18 -5.35
CA GLU A 241 32.52 3.51 -4.53
C GLU A 241 32.20 4.12 -3.15
N HIS A 242 33.04 3.72 -2.17
CA HIS A 242 33.29 4.25 -0.83
C HIS A 242 32.49 3.72 0.38
N VAL A 243 33.27 3.12 1.30
CA VAL A 243 32.99 2.49 2.62
C VAL A 243 32.65 0.99 2.59
N ARG A 244 33.62 0.15 3.01
CA ARG A 244 33.47 -1.30 3.19
C ARG A 244 33.04 -1.61 4.63
N GLN A 245 31.97 -2.37 4.83
CA GLN A 245 31.69 -3.06 6.09
C GLN A 245 31.51 -4.56 5.81
N SER A 246 32.08 -5.44 6.65
CA SER A 246 31.92 -6.89 6.53
C SER A 246 31.30 -7.48 7.80
N LEU A 247 30.23 -8.27 7.64
CA LEU A 247 29.56 -9.00 8.73
C LEU A 247 29.98 -10.48 8.69
N LEU A 248 30.41 -11.05 9.83
CA LEU A 248 30.73 -12.48 9.99
C LEU A 248 29.92 -13.07 11.15
N GLY A 249 29.24 -14.19 10.92
CA GLY A 249 28.47 -14.93 11.93
C GLY A 249 28.34 -16.42 11.56
N THR A 250 28.07 -17.27 12.55
CA THR A 250 27.96 -18.75 12.39
C THR A 250 26.56 -19.22 12.80
N PHE A 251 25.98 -20.18 12.07
CA PHE A 251 24.60 -20.66 12.29
C PHE A 251 24.57 -22.19 12.44
N SER A 252 23.65 -22.73 13.25
CA SER A 252 23.27 -24.15 13.24
C SER A 252 21.75 -24.30 13.19
N VAL A 253 21.26 -25.27 12.42
CA VAL A 253 19.83 -25.55 12.22
C VAL A 253 19.45 -26.82 12.98
N ASP A 254 18.40 -26.76 13.80
CA ASP A 254 17.72 -27.95 14.35
C ASP A 254 16.46 -28.21 13.52
N GLU A 255 16.54 -29.24 12.67
CA GLU A 255 15.51 -29.56 11.67
C GLU A 255 14.19 -30.02 12.31
N ASN A 256 14.19 -30.47 13.56
CA ASN A 256 12.99 -31.00 14.22
C ASN A 256 12.15 -29.93 14.93
N LYS A 257 12.67 -28.72 15.13
CA LYS A 257 11.99 -27.67 15.91
C LYS A 257 11.69 -26.39 15.14
N GLN A 258 12.05 -26.32 13.84
CA GLN A 258 11.91 -25.12 13.01
C GLN A 258 12.35 -23.83 13.73
N ARG A 259 13.50 -23.87 14.40
CA ARG A 259 14.08 -22.73 15.10
C ARG A 259 15.51 -22.52 14.65
N VAL A 260 15.84 -21.27 14.29
CA VAL A 260 17.21 -20.82 14.08
C VAL A 260 17.63 -20.07 15.34
N LEU A 261 18.65 -20.58 16.03
CA LEU A 261 19.24 -19.90 17.19
C LEU A 261 20.48 -19.15 16.71
N MET A 262 20.52 -17.84 16.96
CA MET A 262 21.62 -16.96 16.57
C MET A 262 22.51 -16.69 17.78
N TYR A 263 23.78 -17.08 17.72
CA TYR A 263 24.76 -16.83 18.77
C TYR A 263 25.86 -15.90 18.24
N ASN A 264 26.03 -14.75 18.88
CA ASN A 264 27.09 -13.74 18.67
C ASN A 264 27.14 -13.07 17.28
N ILE A 265 26.64 -11.82 17.22
CA ILE A 265 27.02 -10.86 16.17
C ILE A 265 28.14 -9.99 16.73
N ARG A 266 29.26 -9.90 16.02
CA ARG A 266 30.23 -8.82 16.21
C ARG A 266 30.33 -7.99 14.94
N CYS A 267 30.13 -6.69 15.07
CA CYS A 267 30.42 -5.72 14.02
C CYS A 267 31.84 -5.19 14.26
N SER A 268 32.69 -5.22 13.23
CA SER A 268 33.98 -4.51 13.25
C SER A 268 34.05 -3.62 12.02
N LEU A 269 34.42 -2.35 12.22
CA LEU A 269 34.87 -1.50 11.13
C LEU A 269 36.23 -2.02 10.63
N VAL A 270 36.46 -1.94 9.32
CA VAL A 270 37.78 -2.00 8.70
C VAL A 270 37.93 -0.77 7.82
#